data_AF-A0A945DZG6-F1
#
_entry.id   AF-A0A945DZG6-F1
#
_cell.length_a   1.000
_cell.length_b   1.000
_cell.length_c   1.000
_cell.angle_alpha   90.00
_cell.angle_beta   90.00
_cell.angle_gamma   90.00
#
_symmetry.space_group_name_H-M   'P 1'
#
loop_
_entity.id
_entity.type
_entity.pdbx_description
1 polymer ?
#
loop_
_entity_poly.entity_id
_entity_poly.type
_entity_poly.pdbx_seq_one_letter_code
_entity_poly.pdbx_strand_id
1 'polypeptide(L)'
;MINPQSSPSVITANIACFMAMLMWAVGFPSGEILLETWGAISLLSVRMLLAVGLLMVFWIVAEGMLTVLAAPGERGLTVGGIGFGFGAILLLVGQKMSDPVTPAIVAAMMPIAGVSIEVVLDKRKLHLQLLGGIVLAMVGGLL
;
A
#
# COMPACT_ATOMS: atom_id res chain seq x y z
N MET A 1 19.85 19.64 13.88
CA MET A 1 20.25 18.48 14.70
C MET A 1 19.04 17.57 14.74
N ILE A 2 19.07 16.47 13.99
CA ILE A 2 17.95 15.51 13.92
C ILE A 2 18.01 14.70 15.21
N ASN A 3 17.02 14.87 16.07
CA ASN A 3 16.90 14.10 17.32
C ASN A 3 16.83 12.60 16.95
N PRO A 4 17.69 11.71 17.45
CA PRO A 4 17.56 10.29 17.17
C PRO A 4 16.27 9.82 17.84
N GLN A 5 15.21 9.66 17.06
CA GLN A 5 13.98 9.05 17.56
C GLN A 5 14.37 7.65 18.06
N SER A 6 14.14 7.41 19.34
CA SER A 6 14.33 6.11 19.96
C SER A 6 13.62 5.06 19.10
N SER A 7 14.34 4.03 18.66
CA SER A 7 13.75 2.96 17.85
C SER A 7 12.49 2.46 18.54
N PRO A 8 11.34 2.41 17.85
CA PRO A 8 10.11 1.93 18.46
C PRO A 8 10.34 0.53 19.03
N SER A 9 9.75 0.25 20.18
CA SER A 9 9.78 -1.10 20.76
C SER A 9 9.30 -2.12 19.73
N VAL A 10 9.92 -3.30 19.71
CA VAL A 10 9.55 -4.40 18.81
C VAL A 10 8.05 -4.70 18.90
N ILE A 11 7.48 -4.58 20.09
CA ILE A 11 6.03 -4.77 20.31
C ILE A 11 5.24 -3.69 19.59
N THR A 12 5.61 -2.41 19.74
CA THR A 12 4.94 -1.29 19.08
C THR A 12 4.99 -1.41 17.56
N ALA A 13 6.15 -1.77 17.01
CA ALA A 13 6.31 -1.98 15.57
C ALA A 13 5.43 -3.12 15.04
N ASN A 14 5.39 -4.26 15.75
CA ASN A 14 4.54 -5.40 15.37
C ASN A 14 3.05 -5.06 15.47
N ILE A 15 2.62 -4.35 16.51
CA ILE A 15 1.22 -3.91 16.65
C ILE A 15 0.85 -2.95 15.52
N ALA A 16 1.70 -1.97 15.20
CA ALA A 16 1.45 -1.04 14.11
C ALA A 16 1.33 -1.77 12.76
N CYS A 17 2.21 -2.75 12.50
CA CYS A 17 2.16 -3.59 11.32
C CYS A 17 0.86 -4.40 11.25
N PHE A 18 0.48 -5.07 12.34
CA PHE A 18 -0.76 -5.84 12.43
C PHE A 18 -2.00 -4.96 12.22
N MET A 19 -2.04 -3.77 12.81
CA MET A 19 -3.14 -2.82 12.62
C MET A 19 -3.23 -2.34 11.17
N ALA A 20 -2.09 -2.08 10.52
CA ALA A 20 -2.07 -1.71 9.10
C ALA A 20 -2.64 -2.84 8.21
N MET A 21 -2.27 -4.10 8.49
CA MET A 21 -2.82 -5.26 7.80
C MET A 21 -4.33 -5.40 8.01
N LEU A 22 -4.81 -5.26 9.24
CA LEU A 22 -6.24 -5.29 9.56
C LEU A 22 -7.03 -4.19 8.84
N MET A 23 -6.55 -2.95 8.91
CA MET A 23 -7.19 -1.81 8.24
C MET A 23 -7.27 -2.02 6.73
N TRP A 24 -6.24 -2.63 6.14
CA TRP A 24 -6.21 -2.93 4.72
C TRP A 24 -7.17 -4.07 4.36
N ALA A 25 -7.19 -5.16 5.13
CA ALA A 25 -8.06 -6.31 4.92
C ALA A 25 -9.56 -5.96 4.96
N VAL A 26 -9.98 -5.12 5.93
CA VAL A 26 -11.37 -4.63 6.03
C VAL A 26 -11.80 -3.82 4.80
N GLY A 27 -10.84 -3.26 4.06
CA GLY A 27 -11.09 -2.50 2.85
C GLY A 27 -11.68 -3.31 1.69
N PHE A 28 -11.45 -4.63 1.63
CA PHE A 28 -11.99 -5.50 0.58
C PHE A 28 -13.51 -5.73 0.71
N PRO A 29 -14.03 -6.26 1.85
CA PRO A 29 -15.47 -6.44 2.02
C PRO A 29 -16.22 -5.10 2.06
N SER A 30 -15.61 -4.06 2.65
CA SER A 30 -16.22 -2.73 2.62
C SER A 30 -16.31 -2.18 1.19
N GLY A 31 -15.26 -2.40 0.38
CA GLY A 31 -15.21 -1.97 -1.01
C GLY A 31 -16.29 -2.62 -1.87
N GLU A 32 -16.59 -3.89 -1.66
CA GLU A 32 -17.64 -4.63 -2.36
C GLU A 32 -19.03 -3.98 -2.18
N ILE A 33 -19.43 -3.75 -0.92
CA ILE A 33 -20.73 -3.17 -0.59
C ILE A 33 -20.86 -1.77 -1.21
N LEU A 34 -19.80 -0.96 -1.17
CA LEU A 34 -19.83 0.39 -1.72
C LEU A 34 -19.74 0.41 -3.26
N LEU A 35 -19.11 -0.61 -3.87
CA LEU A 35 -19.00 -0.74 -5.32
C LEU A 35 -20.36 -0.94 -6.00
N GLU A 36 -21.32 -1.59 -5.32
CA GLU A 36 -22.68 -1.79 -5.84
C GLU A 36 -23.41 -0.47 -6.11
N THR A 37 -23.12 0.58 -5.32
CA THR A 37 -23.89 1.83 -5.33
C THR A 37 -23.15 3.01 -5.96
N TRP A 38 -21.82 3.11 -5.81
CA TRP A 38 -21.05 4.29 -6.25
C TRP A 38 -20.30 4.09 -7.59
N GLY A 39 -20.07 2.84 -8.00
CA GLY A 39 -19.19 2.50 -9.13
C GLY A 39 -17.70 2.73 -8.84
N ALA A 40 -16.84 1.97 -9.52
CA ALA A 40 -15.41 1.87 -9.19
C ALA A 40 -14.63 3.19 -9.26
N ILE A 41 -14.89 4.02 -10.30
CA ILE A 41 -14.13 5.26 -10.52
C ILE A 41 -14.50 6.32 -9.47
N SER A 42 -15.79 6.49 -9.17
CA SER A 42 -16.26 7.45 -8.15
C SER A 42 -15.75 7.06 -6.77
N LEU A 43 -15.89 5.77 -6.41
CA LEU A 43 -15.43 5.24 -5.14
C LEU A 43 -13.93 5.45 -4.94
N LEU A 44 -13.13 5.13 -5.97
CA LEU A 44 -11.70 5.32 -5.92
C LEU A 44 -11.31 6.80 -5.82
N SER A 45 -12.00 7.67 -6.55
CA SER A 45 -11.74 9.12 -6.52
C SER A 45 -11.95 9.68 -5.11
N VAL A 46 -13.06 9.34 -4.46
CA VAL A 46 -13.34 9.75 -3.07
C VAL A 46 -12.30 9.18 -2.12
N ARG A 47 -11.94 7.89 -2.26
CA ARG A 47 -10.91 7.25 -1.43
C ARG A 47 -9.56 7.96 -1.54
N MET A 48 -9.14 8.31 -2.76
CA MET A 48 -7.87 8.98 -2.98
C MET A 48 -7.88 10.43 -2.49
N LEU A 49 -8.98 11.16 -2.67
CA LEU A 49 -9.12 12.51 -2.13
C LEU A 49 -9.08 12.53 -0.60
N LEU A 50 -9.76 11.58 0.06
CA LEU A 50 -9.71 11.44 1.51
C LEU A 50 -8.31 11.03 1.98
N ALA A 51 -7.67 10.08 1.31
CA ALA A 51 -6.31 9.65 1.65
C ALA A 51 -5.31 10.80 1.53
N VAL A 52 -5.33 11.54 0.42
CA VAL A 52 -4.45 12.71 0.21
C VAL A 52 -4.76 13.79 1.24
N GLY A 53 -6.03 14.12 1.48
CA GLY A 53 -6.41 15.14 2.45
C GLY A 53 -5.90 14.81 3.86
N LEU A 54 -6.14 13.58 4.33
CA LEU A 54 -5.68 13.14 5.65
C LEU A 54 -4.16 13.09 5.72
N LEU A 55 -3.49 12.49 4.74
CA LEU A 55 -2.03 12.39 4.72
C LEU A 55 -1.37 13.77 4.70
N MET A 56 -1.90 14.72 3.92
CA MET A 56 -1.38 16.09 3.90
C MET A 56 -1.57 16.78 5.25
N VAL A 57 -2.73 16.64 5.90
CA VAL A 57 -2.96 17.19 7.25
C VAL A 57 -1.96 16.60 8.25
N PHE A 58 -1.81 15.26 8.29
CA PHE A 58 -0.86 14.62 9.18
C PHE A 58 0.59 15.02 8.90
N TRP A 59 0.98 15.13 7.62
CA TRP A 59 2.33 15.51 7.23
C TRP A 59 2.64 16.97 7.62
N ILE A 60 1.71 17.89 7.36
CA ILE A 60 1.84 19.30 7.77
C ILE A 60 1.95 19.42 9.30
N VAL A 61 1.16 18.65 10.05
CA VAL A 61 1.21 18.66 11.53
C VAL A 61 2.52 18.08 12.06
N ALA A 62 3.06 17.03 11.43
CA ALA A 62 4.27 16.36 11.87
C ALA A 62 5.56 17.13 11.53
N GLU A 63 5.65 17.70 10.31
CA GLU A 63 6.90 18.25 9.75
C GLU A 63 6.83 19.74 9.40
N GLY A 64 5.64 20.34 9.44
CA GLY A 64 5.42 21.76 9.13
C GLY A 64 5.26 22.08 7.64
N MET A 65 4.55 23.17 7.36
CA MET A 65 4.16 23.58 5.99
C MET A 65 5.36 23.82 5.05
N LEU A 66 6.45 24.41 5.56
CA LEU A 66 7.63 24.73 4.74
C LEU A 66 8.35 23.49 4.22
N THR A 67 8.36 22.41 5.01
CA THR A 67 8.96 21.13 4.63
C THR A 67 8.16 20.47 3.51
N VAL A 68 6.83 20.53 3.59
CA VAL A 68 5.92 19.98 2.58
C VAL A 68 6.07 20.72 1.24
N LEU A 69 6.19 22.05 1.24
CA LEU A 69 6.37 22.84 0.02
C LEU A 69 7.75 22.62 -0.64
N ALA A 70 8.76 22.31 0.16
CA ALA A 70 10.11 22.03 -0.35
C ALA A 70 10.28 20.58 -0.88
N ALA A 71 9.28 19.72 -0.70
CA ALA A 71 9.36 18.33 -1.09
C ALA A 71 9.26 18.13 -2.62
N PRO A 72 9.95 17.11 -3.19
CA PRO A 72 9.94 16.84 -4.62
C PRO A 72 8.61 16.20 -5.07
N GLY A 73 7.58 17.04 -5.28
CA GLY A 73 6.22 16.62 -5.61
C GLY A 73 6.10 15.82 -6.92
N GLU A 74 6.94 16.06 -7.91
CA GLU A 74 6.88 15.39 -9.22
C GLU A 74 7.18 13.88 -9.13
N ARG A 75 8.16 13.51 -8.29
CA ARG A 75 8.50 12.09 -8.04
C ARG A 75 7.40 11.42 -7.23
N GLY A 76 6.85 12.13 -6.25
CA GLY A 76 5.70 11.65 -5.49
C GLY A 76 4.47 11.41 -6.38
N LEU A 77 4.19 12.33 -7.30
CA LEU A 77 3.06 12.24 -8.21
C LEU A 77 3.21 11.11 -9.24
N THR A 78 4.42 10.88 -9.75
CA THR A 78 4.67 9.78 -10.71
C THR A 78 4.54 8.41 -10.04
N VAL A 79 5.17 8.21 -8.88
CA VAL A 79 5.05 6.96 -8.12
C VAL A 79 3.63 6.76 -7.60
N GLY A 80 3.00 7.80 -7.08
CA GLY A 80 1.61 7.77 -6.61
C GLY A 80 0.61 7.53 -7.74
N GLY A 81 0.76 8.21 -8.88
CA GLY A 81 -0.14 8.07 -10.03
C GLY A 81 -0.04 6.70 -10.70
N ILE A 82 1.17 6.23 -10.99
CA ILE A 82 1.39 4.95 -11.66
C ILE A 82 1.17 3.78 -10.71
N GLY A 83 1.73 3.84 -9.50
CA GLY A 83 1.62 2.77 -8.52
C GLY A 83 0.26 2.74 -7.84
N PHE A 84 -0.09 3.80 -7.11
CA PHE A 84 -1.31 3.83 -6.31
C PHE A 84 -2.56 4.14 -7.12
N GLY A 85 -2.52 5.10 -8.05
CA GLY A 85 -3.69 5.52 -8.83
C GLY A 85 -4.11 4.44 -9.83
N PHE A 86 -3.26 4.17 -10.81
CA PHE A 86 -3.54 3.17 -11.84
C PHE A 86 -3.67 1.75 -11.27
N GLY A 87 -2.78 1.37 -10.34
CA GLY A 87 -2.89 0.09 -9.64
C GLY A 87 -4.20 -0.08 -8.88
N ALA A 88 -4.69 0.95 -8.18
CA ALA A 88 -5.96 0.86 -7.48
C ALA A 88 -7.17 0.80 -8.43
N ILE A 89 -7.13 1.45 -9.61
CA ILE A 89 -8.18 1.27 -10.63
C ILE A 89 -8.26 -0.20 -11.04
N LEU A 90 -7.12 -0.79 -11.42
CA LEU A 90 -7.06 -2.19 -11.82
C LEU A 90 -7.54 -3.12 -10.70
N LEU A 91 -7.16 -2.83 -9.45
CA LEU A 91 -7.57 -3.61 -8.29
C LEU A 91 -9.10 -3.53 -8.08
N LEU A 92 -9.71 -2.34 -8.07
CA LEU A 92 -11.16 -2.19 -7.89
C LEU A 92 -11.95 -2.77 -9.06
N VAL A 93 -11.48 -2.64 -10.29
CA VAL A 93 -12.11 -3.27 -11.45
C VAL A 93 -12.05 -4.79 -11.33
N GLY A 94 -10.91 -5.34 -10.89
CA GLY A 94 -10.77 -6.77 -10.60
C GLY A 94 -11.73 -7.24 -9.51
N GLN A 95 -11.89 -6.47 -8.43
CA GLN A 95 -12.88 -6.74 -7.37
C GLN A 95 -14.31 -6.73 -7.90
N LYS A 96 -14.67 -5.76 -8.74
CA LYS A 96 -16.00 -5.67 -9.32
C LYS A 96 -16.32 -6.85 -10.25
N MET A 97 -15.33 -7.40 -10.94
CA MET A 97 -15.52 -8.49 -11.91
C MET A 97 -15.50 -9.90 -11.29
N SER A 98 -14.88 -10.04 -10.12
CA SER A 98 -14.76 -11.32 -9.41
C SER A 98 -15.52 -11.22 -8.09
N ASP A 99 -14.80 -11.24 -6.97
CA ASP A 99 -15.28 -11.15 -5.61
C ASP A 99 -14.16 -10.49 -4.78
N PRO A 100 -14.34 -10.10 -3.50
CA PRO A 100 -13.30 -9.46 -2.71
C PRO A 100 -12.08 -10.37 -2.45
N VAL A 101 -12.30 -11.67 -2.43
CA VAL A 101 -11.30 -12.68 -2.07
C VAL A 101 -10.24 -12.82 -3.17
N THR A 102 -10.65 -12.87 -4.43
CA THR A 102 -9.72 -13.09 -5.55
C THR A 102 -8.65 -11.98 -5.65
N PRO A 103 -8.98 -10.69 -5.59
CA PRO A 103 -8.00 -9.61 -5.58
C PRO A 103 -7.19 -9.55 -4.29
N ALA A 104 -7.73 -10.02 -3.16
CA ALA A 104 -6.95 -10.14 -1.92
C ALA A 104 -5.83 -11.18 -2.06
N ILE A 105 -6.13 -12.36 -2.62
CA ILE A 105 -5.12 -13.40 -2.91
C ILE A 105 -4.09 -12.89 -3.92
N VAL A 106 -4.54 -12.24 -5.00
CA VAL A 106 -3.63 -11.65 -6.01
C VAL A 106 -2.74 -10.58 -5.38
N ALA A 107 -3.29 -9.74 -4.50
CA ALA A 107 -2.52 -8.72 -3.80
C ALA A 107 -1.55 -9.32 -2.76
N ALA A 108 -1.84 -10.48 -2.18
CA ALA A 108 -0.87 -11.20 -1.34
C ALA A 108 0.41 -11.60 -2.10
N MET A 109 0.38 -11.60 -3.43
CA MET A 109 1.54 -11.84 -4.30
C MET A 109 2.44 -10.60 -4.49
N MET A 110 2.09 -9.45 -3.91
CA MET A 110 2.90 -8.22 -3.92
C MET A 110 4.39 -8.41 -3.55
N PRO A 111 4.79 -9.31 -2.63
CA PRO A 111 6.20 -9.55 -2.35
C PRO A 111 7.02 -9.97 -3.58
N ILE A 112 6.42 -10.73 -4.50
CA ILE A 112 7.09 -11.16 -5.74
C ILE A 112 7.35 -9.95 -6.62
N ALA A 113 6.35 -9.07 -6.78
CA ALA A 113 6.49 -7.84 -7.54
C ALA A 113 7.55 -6.91 -6.92
N GLY A 114 7.53 -6.76 -5.59
CA GLY A 114 8.51 -5.96 -4.86
C GLY A 114 9.94 -6.46 -5.07
N VAL A 115 10.17 -7.77 -4.92
CA VAL A 115 11.49 -8.38 -5.17
C VAL A 115 11.89 -8.26 -6.64
N SER A 116 10.95 -8.42 -7.57
CA SER A 116 11.22 -8.27 -9.00
C SER A 116 11.70 -6.86 -9.33
N ILE A 117 11.04 -5.83 -8.77
CA ILE A 117 11.44 -4.43 -8.92
C ILE A 117 12.83 -4.19 -8.31
N GLU A 118 13.08 -4.70 -7.10
CA GLU A 118 14.38 -4.57 -6.42
C GLU A 118 15.53 -5.23 -7.19
N VAL A 119 15.29 -6.39 -7.80
CA VAL A 119 16.30 -7.07 -8.64
C VAL A 119 16.54 -6.31 -9.95
N VAL A 120 15.50 -5.80 -10.60
CA VAL A 120 15.60 -5.13 -11.90
C VAL A 120 16.19 -3.72 -11.77
N LEU A 121 15.73 -2.94 -10.78
CA LEU A 121 16.14 -1.54 -10.61
C LEU A 121 17.39 -1.40 -9.73
N ASP A 122 17.44 -2.10 -8.59
CA ASP A 122 18.53 -1.95 -7.61
C ASP A 122 19.65 -2.99 -7.79
N LYS A 123 19.52 -3.92 -8.77
CA LYS A 123 20.49 -4.99 -9.08
C LYS A 123 20.87 -5.84 -7.86
N ARG A 124 19.96 -5.95 -6.90
CA ARG A 124 20.21 -6.68 -5.66
C ARG A 124 20.37 -8.18 -5.93
N LYS A 125 21.35 -8.82 -5.28
CA LYS A 125 21.58 -10.26 -5.41
C LYS A 125 20.55 -11.04 -4.60
N LEU A 126 19.89 -11.99 -5.25
CA LEU A 126 18.93 -12.89 -4.60
C LEU A 126 19.66 -13.88 -3.69
N HIS A 127 19.30 -13.88 -2.41
CA HIS A 127 19.79 -14.86 -1.43
C HIS A 127 18.75 -15.95 -1.21
N LEU A 128 19.15 -17.20 -0.93
CA LEU A 128 18.22 -18.33 -0.75
C LEU A 128 17.18 -18.09 0.35
N GLN A 129 17.54 -17.33 1.39
CA GLN A 129 16.61 -16.97 2.47
C GLN A 129 15.46 -16.08 1.98
N LEU A 130 15.73 -15.15 1.06
CA LEU A 130 14.69 -14.32 0.44
C LEU A 130 13.76 -15.17 -0.41
N LEU A 131 14.33 -16.11 -1.18
CA LEU A 131 13.56 -17.06 -1.97
C LEU A 131 12.63 -17.91 -1.10
N GLY A 132 13.14 -18.43 0.03
CA GLY A 132 12.35 -19.16 1.01
C GLY A 132 11.22 -18.32 1.61
N GLY A 133 11.48 -17.05 1.91
CA GLY A 133 10.46 -16.11 2.39
C GLY A 133 9.35 -15.85 1.37
N ILE A 134 9.70 -15.73 0.08
CA ILE A 134 8.71 -15.57 -1.01
C ILE A 134 7.83 -16.80 -1.11
N VAL A 135 8.42 -18.01 -1.10
CA VAL A 135 7.65 -19.26 -1.15
C VAL A 135 6.70 -19.36 0.04
N LEU A 136 7.18 -19.02 1.24
CA LEU A 136 6.34 -19.03 2.44
C LEU A 136 5.20 -18.01 2.36
N ALA A 137 5.46 -16.82 1.82
CA ALA A 137 4.43 -15.81 1.59
C ALA A 137 3.38 -16.27 0.55
N MET A 138 3.81 -16.95 -0.52
CA MET A 138 2.89 -17.54 -1.50
C MET A 138 2.01 -18.62 -0.89
N VAL A 139 2.58 -19.51 -0.09
CA VAL A 139 1.81 -20.55 0.62
C VAL A 139 0.83 -19.91 1.59
N GLY A 140 1.26 -18.89 2.34
CA GLY A 140 0.40 -18.16 3.26
C GLY A 140 -0.74 -17.39 2.58
N GLY A 141 -0.55 -16.89 1.36
CA GLY A 141 -1.61 -16.22 0.60
C GLY A 141 -2.60 -17.17 -0.07
N LEU A 142 -2.26 -18.46 -0.21
CA LEU A 142 -3.10 -19.47 -0.83
C LEU A 142 -4.02 -20.21 0.17
N LEU A 143 -3.66 -20.18 1.46
CA LEU A 143 -4.38 -20.78 2.58
C LEU A 143 -5.42 -19.81 3.15
#